data_AF-A0AAV9NWF1-F1
#
_entry.id   AF-A0AAV9NWF1-F1
#
_cell.length_a   1.000
_cell.length_b   1.000
_cell.length_c   1.000
_cell.angle_alpha   90.00
_cell.angle_beta   90.00
_cell.angle_gamma   90.00
#
_symmetry.space_group_name_H-M   'P 1'
#
loop_
_entity.id
_entity.type
_entity.pdbx_description
1 polymer ?
#
loop_
_entity_poly.entity_id
_entity_poly.type
_entity_poly.pdbx_seq_one_letter_code
_entity_poly.pdbx_strand_id
1 'polypeptide(L)'
;MAAEQEKTADVQIASDVADKALEDPSNIAENTADADEDAEEEVEEDGEVEAGTAAEPSKKKKKPKKKKKKAATSGEGADSAAGAQQPPRPAQVQNIQSLLQQLAVSQQGQKQEGKAPEDYKFWNTQPVPKFKEPPNLLQTTDSSSESLPEGPILPDKVCRASAKEEPEKLVEGFEWSTVDIEDKGELQELYELLDGHYVEDTDGSFRFKYSVSFLSWALKPPGWKKEWHIGVRTKSTTEGKRGRLVAFIAGIPVTLKVGEHKFKSTEINFLTVHHKLRGKRLAPVMIKEVTRRCYLNGIYQALYTAGTILPTPVSTCRYYHRSLDWEHLYKCGFSHVPPGTTELRQKYKYKVDTAQTKIKGMRPMKPDDIEGVRDLLVRYLERFKLRQEWTAEEIAHWLCSDASKDVVWSWVVDKEGGGISDFVSYYLLESTVLKSNQQKETIRAAYLYYLASDTAFPPTSGPHPKAAQIQLNLASRLQALMHDAIVQAKRANFHVFNALTLLDNPLFFKELKFERGDGKLNFYLFNWRTEALGGGVDGDGVADAGRMGGVGVVML
;
A
#
# COMPACT_ATOMS: atom_id res chain seq x y z
N MET A 1 -24.48 -25.60 -51.58
CA MET A 1 -24.31 -26.76 -50.68
C MET A 1 -22.94 -27.41 -50.93
N ALA A 2 -21.85 -26.72 -50.57
CA ALA A 2 -20.48 -27.27 -50.65
C ALA A 2 -19.51 -26.60 -49.67
N ALA A 3 -20.02 -25.87 -48.67
CA ALA A 3 -19.25 -25.09 -47.69
C ALA A 3 -19.74 -25.31 -46.24
N GLU A 4 -20.59 -26.31 -46.04
CA GLU A 4 -21.19 -26.68 -44.73
C GLU A 4 -20.89 -28.14 -44.33
N GLN A 5 -20.10 -28.87 -45.13
CA GLN A 5 -19.69 -30.26 -44.84
C GLN A 5 -18.22 -30.40 -44.41
N GLU A 6 -17.37 -29.38 -44.56
CA GLU A 6 -16.00 -29.41 -44.01
C GLU A 6 -15.95 -29.00 -42.52
N LYS A 7 -16.88 -28.17 -42.03
CA LYS A 7 -16.89 -27.75 -40.62
C LYS A 7 -17.40 -28.80 -39.62
N THR A 8 -17.97 -29.90 -40.10
CA THR A 8 -18.44 -31.02 -39.26
C THR A 8 -17.46 -32.19 -39.21
N ALA A 9 -16.40 -32.20 -40.02
CA ALA A 9 -15.35 -33.22 -39.95
C ALA A 9 -14.29 -32.90 -38.87
N ASP A 10 -13.78 -31.67 -38.84
CA ASP A 10 -12.67 -31.29 -37.94
C ASP A 10 -13.09 -31.20 -36.46
N VAL A 11 -14.36 -30.93 -36.16
CA VAL A 11 -14.88 -30.93 -34.78
C VAL A 11 -15.02 -32.35 -34.23
N GLN A 12 -15.21 -33.35 -35.09
CA GLN A 12 -15.44 -34.74 -34.71
C GLN A 12 -14.12 -35.55 -34.58
N ILE A 13 -13.01 -35.03 -35.12
CA ILE A 13 -11.65 -35.55 -34.87
C ILE A 13 -11.08 -34.99 -33.54
N ALA A 14 -11.62 -33.86 -33.04
CA ALA A 14 -11.17 -33.23 -31.80
C ALA A 14 -11.78 -33.84 -30.52
N SER A 15 -12.88 -34.59 -30.59
CA SER A 15 -13.44 -35.35 -29.45
C SER A 15 -12.76 -36.71 -29.27
N ASP A 16 -12.52 -37.44 -30.36
CA ASP A 16 -12.11 -38.85 -30.33
C ASP A 16 -10.64 -39.10 -29.88
N VAL A 17 -9.90 -38.02 -29.59
CA VAL A 17 -8.55 -38.06 -29.00
C VAL A 17 -8.56 -37.72 -27.49
N ALA A 18 -9.66 -37.17 -26.97
CA ALA A 18 -9.82 -36.93 -25.53
C ALA A 18 -10.29 -38.19 -24.77
N ASP A 19 -11.13 -39.02 -25.41
CA ASP A 19 -11.78 -40.18 -24.77
C ASP A 19 -11.00 -41.51 -24.90
N LYS A 20 -9.68 -41.46 -25.11
CA LYS A 20 -8.81 -42.66 -25.25
C LYS A 20 -7.61 -42.74 -24.31
N ALA A 21 -7.65 -41.99 -23.20
CA ALA A 21 -6.59 -41.97 -22.19
C ALA A 21 -7.07 -42.31 -20.76
N LEU A 22 -8.30 -42.82 -20.59
CA LEU A 22 -8.95 -43.04 -19.29
C LEU A 22 -9.59 -44.43 -19.10
N GLU A 23 -9.27 -45.41 -19.95
CA GLU A 23 -9.75 -46.79 -19.79
C GLU A 23 -8.67 -47.74 -19.23
N ASP A 24 -9.08 -48.51 -18.21
CA ASP A 24 -8.41 -49.65 -17.55
C ASP A 24 -7.36 -49.40 -16.43
N PRO A 25 -7.83 -49.32 -15.17
CA PRO A 25 -7.03 -49.61 -13.98
C PRO A 25 -7.57 -50.85 -13.24
N SER A 26 -7.36 -52.06 -13.77
CA SER A 26 -7.67 -53.29 -13.04
C SER A 26 -6.61 -53.69 -11.99
N ASN A 27 -7.06 -53.92 -10.75
CA ASN A 27 -6.37 -54.51 -9.60
C ASN A 27 -5.10 -53.83 -9.04
N ILE A 28 -5.24 -53.20 -7.86
CA ILE A 28 -4.90 -53.84 -6.57
C ILE A 28 -5.82 -53.23 -5.49
N ALA A 29 -6.42 -54.08 -4.66
CA ALA A 29 -7.28 -53.68 -3.55
C ALA A 29 -6.49 -53.67 -2.22
N GLU A 30 -6.85 -52.76 -1.30
CA GLU A 30 -7.49 -53.10 -0.02
C GLU A 30 -7.72 -51.85 0.86
N ASN A 31 -8.94 -51.71 1.38
CA ASN A 31 -9.33 -51.21 2.73
C ASN A 31 -8.70 -49.88 3.28
N THR A 32 -9.46 -48.95 3.87
CA THR A 32 -10.70 -49.11 4.64
C THR A 32 -11.40 -47.76 4.90
N ALA A 33 -12.73 -47.83 5.08
CA ALA A 33 -13.55 -47.11 6.06
C ALA A 33 -13.83 -45.58 5.92
N ASP A 34 -15.14 -45.34 5.84
CA ASP A 34 -15.96 -44.30 6.48
C ASP A 34 -16.08 -42.89 5.85
N ALA A 35 -17.34 -42.58 5.54
CA ALA A 35 -17.88 -41.30 5.13
C ALA A 35 -18.45 -40.55 6.36
N ASP A 36 -18.79 -39.28 6.18
CA ASP A 36 -20.20 -38.86 6.21
C ASP A 36 -20.36 -37.43 5.67
N GLU A 37 -21.53 -37.18 5.06
CA GLU A 37 -22.02 -35.88 4.58
C GLU A 37 -22.64 -35.09 5.78
N ASP A 38 -22.82 -33.78 5.74
CA ASP A 38 -24.01 -33.06 5.24
C ASP A 38 -23.65 -31.55 5.22
N ALA A 39 -23.99 -30.71 4.22
CA ALA A 39 -25.29 -30.35 3.66
C ALA A 39 -26.12 -29.37 4.52
N GLU A 40 -26.30 -28.13 4.04
CA GLU A 40 -27.43 -27.24 4.38
C GLU A 40 -27.94 -26.58 3.09
N GLU A 41 -29.27 -26.46 2.97
CA GLU A 41 -30.00 -26.31 1.70
C GLU A 41 -30.39 -24.86 1.34
N GLU A 42 -30.66 -24.62 0.05
CA GLU A 42 -31.49 -23.50 -0.42
C GLU A 42 -32.99 -23.90 -0.40
N VAL A 43 -33.88 -22.91 -0.25
CA VAL A 43 -35.34 -23.13 -0.22
C VAL A 43 -36.03 -22.26 -1.30
N GLU A 44 -36.56 -22.95 -2.32
CA GLU A 44 -37.92 -22.86 -2.93
C GLU A 44 -38.55 -21.48 -3.30
N GLU A 45 -39.55 -21.35 -4.21
CA GLU A 45 -40.44 -22.32 -4.90
C GLU A 45 -41.03 -21.76 -6.24
N ASP A 46 -42.01 -22.49 -6.79
CA ASP A 46 -43.02 -22.17 -7.84
C ASP A 46 -42.65 -22.37 -9.33
N GLY A 47 -43.34 -23.23 -10.12
CA GLY A 47 -44.41 -24.20 -9.78
C GLY A 47 -45.10 -24.86 -11.01
N GLU A 48 -46.01 -25.83 -10.73
CA GLU A 48 -47.07 -26.43 -11.60
C GLU A 48 -46.67 -27.38 -12.78
N VAL A 49 -47.39 -28.48 -13.15
CA VAL A 49 -48.48 -29.32 -12.55
C VAL A 49 -48.59 -30.72 -13.25
N GLU A 50 -49.40 -31.61 -12.66
CA GLU A 50 -50.02 -32.86 -13.19
C GLU A 50 -49.20 -34.18 -13.27
N ALA A 51 -49.73 -35.38 -13.01
CA ALA A 51 -50.93 -35.82 -12.26
C ALA A 51 -50.92 -37.37 -12.07
N GLY A 52 -51.59 -37.92 -11.04
CA GLY A 52 -52.25 -39.24 -11.14
C GLY A 52 -51.99 -40.34 -10.09
N THR A 53 -52.91 -40.45 -9.11
CA THR A 53 -53.37 -41.71 -8.42
C THR A 53 -52.39 -42.53 -7.54
N ALA A 54 -52.78 -43.18 -6.44
CA ALA A 54 -53.99 -43.14 -5.58
C ALA A 54 -53.72 -43.91 -4.23
N ALA A 55 -54.72 -43.92 -3.32
CA ALA A 55 -54.88 -44.79 -2.14
C ALA A 55 -54.32 -44.34 -0.75
N GLU A 56 -55.13 -43.53 -0.09
CA GLU A 56 -55.43 -43.50 1.36
C GLU A 56 -55.83 -44.90 1.96
N PRO A 57 -56.12 -45.12 3.28
CA PRO A 57 -56.35 -44.14 4.37
C PRO A 57 -55.84 -44.47 5.83
N SER A 58 -55.93 -43.43 6.68
CA SER A 58 -56.56 -43.44 8.04
C SER A 58 -55.81 -43.62 9.40
N LYS A 59 -55.87 -42.51 10.16
CA LYS A 59 -56.50 -42.32 11.52
C LYS A 59 -55.70 -42.45 12.84
N LYS A 60 -55.50 -41.24 13.43
CA LYS A 60 -56.00 -40.76 14.75
C LYS A 60 -55.21 -41.06 16.07
N LYS A 61 -54.70 -39.93 16.62
CA LYS A 61 -54.90 -39.38 18.00
C LYS A 61 -54.67 -40.29 19.24
N LYS A 62 -53.74 -39.89 20.13
CA LYS A 62 -54.01 -39.29 21.48
C LYS A 62 -52.75 -39.15 22.39
N LYS A 63 -52.54 -37.95 22.97
CA LYS A 63 -51.94 -37.75 24.32
C LYS A 63 -53.03 -38.12 25.38
N PRO A 64 -52.75 -38.55 26.65
CA PRO A 64 -52.02 -37.71 27.64
C PRO A 64 -51.32 -38.35 28.89
N LYS A 65 -50.46 -37.54 29.52
CA LYS A 65 -50.19 -37.34 30.98
C LYS A 65 -49.79 -38.49 31.95
N LYS A 66 -48.57 -38.30 32.51
CA LYS A 66 -48.16 -38.31 33.96
C LYS A 66 -48.30 -39.57 34.84
N LYS A 67 -47.21 -39.86 35.56
CA LYS A 67 -47.22 -40.23 37.00
C LYS A 67 -46.14 -39.44 37.78
N LYS A 68 -46.32 -39.31 39.10
CA LYS A 68 -45.60 -38.37 40.01
C LYS A 68 -45.62 -38.92 41.44
N LYS A 69 -44.52 -38.83 42.20
CA LYS A 69 -44.42 -38.75 43.69
C LYS A 69 -42.92 -38.59 44.06
N LYS A 70 -42.40 -37.66 44.89
CA LYS A 70 -42.87 -36.62 45.86
C LYS A 70 -42.70 -36.98 47.35
N ALA A 71 -41.80 -36.26 48.01
CA ALA A 71 -41.76 -35.82 49.44
C ALA A 71 -40.55 -34.86 49.60
N ALA A 72 -40.38 -33.91 50.52
CA ALA A 72 -41.22 -33.07 51.41
C ALA A 72 -40.26 -31.97 52.03
N THR A 73 -40.62 -30.79 52.57
CA THR A 73 -41.91 -30.13 52.88
C THR A 73 -41.80 -28.57 52.89
N SER A 74 -42.89 -27.92 53.31
CA SER A 74 -43.20 -26.53 53.72
C SER A 74 -42.32 -25.86 54.81
N GLY A 75 -42.37 -24.54 55.05
CA GLY A 75 -43.13 -23.45 54.39
C GLY A 75 -43.17 -22.10 55.19
N GLU A 76 -43.74 -21.06 54.56
CA GLU A 76 -44.27 -19.77 55.10
C GLU A 76 -43.26 -18.62 55.41
N GLY A 77 -43.53 -17.33 55.16
CA GLY A 77 -44.65 -16.65 54.44
C GLY A 77 -44.55 -15.09 54.38
N ALA A 78 -45.25 -14.49 53.42
CA ALA A 78 -45.78 -13.09 53.31
C ALA A 78 -44.89 -11.80 53.32
N ASP A 79 -45.02 -11.04 52.21
CA ASP A 79 -45.28 -9.59 52.03
C ASP A 79 -44.34 -8.40 52.40
N SER A 80 -44.17 -7.56 51.36
CA SER A 80 -44.23 -6.07 51.32
C SER A 80 -42.98 -5.17 51.48
N ALA A 81 -42.80 -4.36 50.41
CA ALA A 81 -42.44 -2.93 50.35
C ALA A 81 -41.14 -2.32 50.96
N ALA A 82 -40.40 -1.63 50.07
CA ALA A 82 -39.67 -0.36 50.24
C ALA A 82 -38.62 -0.18 51.37
N GLY A 83 -37.39 0.19 50.97
CA GLY A 83 -36.34 0.70 51.88
C GLY A 83 -35.06 1.08 51.13
N ALA A 84 -34.44 2.21 51.49
CA ALA A 84 -33.33 2.79 50.72
C ALA A 84 -31.92 2.45 51.28
N GLN A 85 -30.95 2.41 50.35
CA GLN A 85 -29.53 2.79 50.47
C GLN A 85 -28.77 2.57 51.80
N GLN A 86 -27.73 1.73 51.76
CA GLN A 86 -26.42 1.98 52.39
C GLN A 86 -25.30 1.15 51.67
N PRO A 87 -24.00 1.46 51.85
CA PRO A 87 -23.00 1.36 50.77
C PRO A 87 -22.32 -0.02 50.58
N PRO A 88 -21.74 -0.28 49.40
CA PRO A 88 -20.85 -1.43 49.21
C PRO A 88 -19.54 -1.24 49.98
N ARG A 89 -19.12 -2.29 50.70
CA ARG A 89 -17.79 -2.37 51.35
C ARG A 89 -16.70 -2.57 50.29
N PRO A 90 -15.44 -2.17 50.57
CA PRO A 90 -14.39 -2.12 49.55
C PRO A 90 -14.03 -3.51 49.02
N ALA A 91 -14.03 -3.66 47.69
CA ALA A 91 -13.54 -4.86 47.02
C ALA A 91 -12.02 -4.98 47.18
N GLN A 92 -11.55 -6.21 47.44
CA GLN A 92 -10.16 -6.49 47.79
C GLN A 92 -9.21 -6.40 46.59
N VAL A 93 -8.01 -5.89 46.83
CA VAL A 93 -6.99 -5.54 45.82
C VAL A 93 -6.21 -6.77 45.32
N GLN A 94 -6.89 -7.83 44.89
CA GLN A 94 -6.25 -9.10 44.52
C GLN A 94 -6.28 -9.47 43.02
N ASN A 95 -6.85 -8.64 42.14
CA ASN A 95 -6.88 -8.91 40.69
C ASN A 95 -6.23 -7.80 39.83
N ILE A 96 -5.30 -7.01 40.38
CA ILE A 96 -4.52 -6.06 39.57
C ILE A 96 -3.49 -6.82 38.71
N GLN A 97 -2.84 -7.86 39.22
CA GLN A 97 -1.87 -8.66 38.44
C GLN A 97 -2.52 -9.49 37.34
N SER A 98 -3.68 -10.11 37.60
CA SER A 98 -4.44 -10.84 36.58
C SER A 98 -4.99 -9.90 35.51
N LEU A 99 -5.46 -8.70 35.88
CA LEU A 99 -5.87 -7.67 34.91
C LEU A 99 -4.68 -7.13 34.10
N LEU A 100 -3.50 -6.96 34.71
CA LEU A 100 -2.26 -6.59 34.01
C LEU A 100 -1.77 -7.69 33.06
N GLN A 101 -1.86 -8.97 33.45
CA GLN A 101 -1.58 -10.10 32.55
C GLN A 101 -2.62 -10.20 31.44
N GLN A 102 -3.91 -9.96 31.71
CA GLN A 102 -4.95 -9.97 30.69
C GLN A 102 -4.82 -8.78 29.72
N LEU A 103 -4.36 -7.62 30.19
CA LEU A 103 -3.95 -6.48 29.36
C LEU A 103 -2.68 -6.79 28.55
N ALA A 104 -1.67 -7.44 29.12
CA ALA A 104 -0.45 -7.84 28.41
C ALA A 104 -0.73 -8.90 27.33
N VAL A 105 -1.61 -9.88 27.60
CA VAL A 105 -2.10 -10.85 26.62
C VAL A 105 -2.99 -10.18 25.57
N SER A 106 -3.76 -9.15 25.93
CA SER A 106 -4.51 -8.34 24.95
C SER A 106 -3.58 -7.48 24.06
N GLN A 107 -2.44 -7.02 24.58
CA GLN A 107 -1.39 -6.36 23.77
C GLN A 107 -0.65 -7.36 22.86
N GLN A 108 -0.49 -8.62 23.26
CA GLN A 108 -0.02 -9.70 22.38
C GLN A 108 -1.01 -10.07 21.25
N GLY A 109 -2.25 -9.55 21.31
CA GLY A 109 -3.22 -9.61 20.21
C GLY A 109 -2.87 -8.71 19.01
N GLN A 110 -1.88 -7.82 19.13
CA GLN A 110 -1.28 -7.20 17.95
C GLN A 110 -0.50 -8.26 17.18
N LYS A 111 -1.00 -8.64 15.98
CA LYS A 111 -0.23 -9.43 15.01
C LYS A 111 1.16 -8.83 14.89
N GLN A 112 2.22 -9.58 15.23
CA GLN A 112 3.58 -9.13 15.01
C GLN A 112 3.76 -8.86 13.50
N GLU A 113 3.97 -7.60 13.13
CA GLU A 113 4.20 -7.20 11.76
C GLU A 113 5.62 -7.63 11.37
N GLY A 114 5.71 -8.69 10.55
CA GLY A 114 6.98 -9.26 10.10
C GLY A 114 7.30 -10.60 10.76
N LYS A 115 8.35 -11.26 10.24
CA LYS A 115 8.88 -12.53 10.76
C LYS A 115 9.91 -12.29 11.87
N ALA A 116 10.29 -13.34 12.58
CA ALA A 116 11.41 -13.27 13.51
C ALA A 116 12.70 -12.85 12.77
N PRO A 117 13.63 -12.09 13.41
CA PRO A 117 14.88 -11.66 12.76
C PRO A 117 15.70 -12.77 12.09
N GLU A 118 15.63 -13.99 12.63
CA GLU A 118 16.36 -15.17 12.15
C GLU A 118 15.73 -15.80 10.89
N ASP A 119 14.44 -15.57 10.63
CA ASP A 119 13.73 -16.08 9.46
C ASP A 119 14.03 -15.30 8.17
N TYR A 120 14.61 -14.11 8.28
CA TYR A 120 15.04 -13.29 7.14
C TYR A 120 16.35 -13.77 6.50
N LYS A 121 16.41 -15.08 6.19
CA LYS A 121 17.58 -15.78 5.63
C LYS A 121 18.22 -15.10 4.41
N PHE A 122 17.43 -14.38 3.61
CA PHE A 122 17.94 -13.54 2.53
C PHE A 122 18.54 -12.24 3.04
N TRP A 123 17.76 -11.38 3.69
CA TRP A 123 18.19 -10.04 4.14
C TRP A 123 19.37 -10.07 5.12
N ASN A 124 19.49 -11.12 5.94
CA ASN A 124 20.64 -11.32 6.82
C ASN A 124 21.99 -11.50 6.08
N THR A 125 21.96 -11.72 4.75
CA THR A 125 23.15 -11.76 3.87
C THR A 125 23.37 -10.48 3.06
N GLN A 126 22.42 -9.53 3.10
CA GLN A 126 22.47 -8.31 2.30
C GLN A 126 23.14 -7.17 3.07
N PRO A 127 23.69 -6.15 2.37
CA PRO A 127 24.23 -4.94 3.00
C PRO A 127 23.08 -4.02 3.46
N VAL A 128 22.33 -4.48 4.45
CA VAL A 128 21.29 -3.70 5.13
C VAL A 128 21.54 -3.74 6.64
N PRO A 129 21.17 -2.69 7.39
CA PRO A 129 21.28 -2.70 8.84
C PRO A 129 20.42 -3.81 9.47
N LYS A 130 20.96 -4.58 10.42
CA LYS A 130 20.26 -5.73 11.01
C LYS A 130 19.57 -5.40 12.34
N PHE A 131 18.53 -6.17 12.68
CA PHE A 131 17.73 -6.03 13.92
C PHE A 131 18.46 -6.40 15.23
N LYS A 132 19.66 -7.00 15.18
CA LYS A 132 20.38 -7.51 16.37
C LYS A 132 21.86 -7.07 16.42
N GLU A 133 22.21 -5.98 15.74
CA GLU A 133 23.59 -5.48 15.68
C GLU A 133 23.75 -4.21 16.53
N PRO A 134 24.28 -4.33 17.76
CA PRO A 134 24.76 -3.16 18.50
C PRO A 134 26.12 -2.70 17.93
N PRO A 135 26.38 -1.40 17.72
CA PRO A 135 25.45 -0.27 17.66
C PRO A 135 25.26 0.19 16.20
N ASN A 136 24.36 -0.44 15.46
CA ASN A 136 23.82 0.21 14.27
C ASN A 136 23.03 1.46 14.69
N LEU A 137 23.19 2.57 13.95
CA LEU A 137 22.46 3.84 14.14
C LEU A 137 20.92 3.70 14.17
N LEU A 138 20.38 2.53 13.83
CA LEU A 138 18.95 2.21 13.78
C LEU A 138 18.40 1.55 15.05
N GLN A 139 19.16 1.57 16.16
CA GLN A 139 18.65 1.18 17.49
C GLN A 139 18.96 2.23 18.54
N THR A 140 17.98 3.10 18.80
CA THR A 140 17.97 4.00 19.96
C THR A 140 17.26 3.34 21.14
N THR A 141 18.00 2.63 21.99
CA THR A 141 17.85 2.61 23.47
C THR A 141 18.96 1.75 24.09
N ASP A 142 19.76 2.37 24.96
CA ASP A 142 20.53 1.79 26.06
C ASP A 142 21.42 0.55 25.79
N SER A 143 22.69 0.78 25.37
CA SER A 143 23.89 0.48 26.18
C SER A 143 25.20 0.50 25.38
N SER A 144 26.10 1.42 25.78
CA SER A 144 27.57 1.31 25.69
C SER A 144 28.20 0.50 24.52
N SER A 145 28.05 0.97 23.28
CA SER A 145 29.03 0.77 22.21
C SER A 145 28.99 1.94 21.23
N GLU A 146 30.12 2.29 20.62
CA GLU A 146 30.27 3.50 19.79
C GLU A 146 29.47 3.41 18.49
N SER A 147 28.43 4.26 18.34
CA SER A 147 27.59 4.29 17.14
C SER A 147 28.43 4.52 15.88
N LEU A 148 28.44 3.54 14.98
CA LEU A 148 29.18 3.62 13.72
C LEU A 148 28.65 4.82 12.90
N PRO A 149 29.53 5.57 12.20
CA PRO A 149 29.11 6.76 11.46
C PRO A 149 28.11 6.45 10.33
N GLU A 150 27.36 7.49 9.96
CA GLU A 150 26.48 7.49 8.78
C GLU A 150 27.32 7.32 7.50
N GLY A 151 26.83 6.51 6.56
CA GLY A 151 27.57 6.20 5.35
C GLY A 151 27.30 4.80 4.77
N PRO A 152 28.07 4.39 3.74
CA PRO A 152 27.89 3.11 3.09
C PRO A 152 28.30 1.92 3.99
N ILE A 153 27.59 0.80 3.87
CA ILE A 153 27.84 -0.41 4.68
C ILE A 153 29.00 -1.23 4.10
N LEU A 154 29.02 -1.38 2.77
CA LEU A 154 30.11 -1.96 1.99
C LEU A 154 30.79 -0.87 1.16
N PRO A 155 32.13 -0.81 1.16
CA PRO A 155 32.86 0.12 0.29
C PRO A 155 32.64 -0.18 -1.19
N ASP A 156 32.53 0.87 -2.02
CA ASP A 156 32.35 0.81 -3.47
C ASP A 156 33.29 -0.18 -4.18
N LYS A 157 34.55 -0.28 -3.73
CA LYS A 157 35.54 -1.24 -4.27
C LYS A 157 35.09 -2.70 -4.13
N VAL A 158 34.44 -3.05 -3.01
CA VAL A 158 33.92 -4.39 -2.73
C VAL A 158 32.67 -4.65 -3.56
N CYS A 159 31.76 -3.67 -3.66
CA CYS A 159 30.58 -3.76 -4.51
C CYS A 159 30.95 -3.93 -5.99
N ARG A 160 31.92 -3.17 -6.48
CA ARG A 160 32.44 -3.31 -7.85
C ARG A 160 33.10 -4.68 -8.08
N ALA A 161 33.85 -5.21 -7.10
CA ALA A 161 34.46 -6.53 -7.20
C ALA A 161 33.46 -7.70 -7.12
N SER A 162 32.27 -7.49 -6.54
CA SER A 162 31.21 -8.49 -6.50
C SER A 162 30.31 -8.49 -7.74
N ALA A 163 30.37 -7.45 -8.57
CA ALA A 163 29.60 -7.31 -9.80
C ALA A 163 30.14 -8.23 -10.91
N LYS A 164 29.49 -9.39 -11.08
CA LYS A 164 29.76 -10.31 -12.20
C LYS A 164 29.12 -9.81 -13.49
N GLU A 165 29.75 -10.05 -14.63
CA GLU A 165 29.19 -9.74 -15.95
C GLU A 165 28.04 -10.69 -16.33
N GLU A 166 28.14 -11.97 -15.95
CA GLU A 166 27.06 -12.96 -16.16
C GLU A 166 25.83 -12.68 -15.27
N PRO A 167 24.60 -12.81 -15.81
CA PRO A 167 23.36 -12.74 -15.02
C PRO A 167 23.25 -13.85 -13.97
N GLU A 168 22.47 -13.59 -12.92
CA GLU A 168 22.14 -14.62 -11.92
C GLU A 168 21.39 -15.82 -12.54
N LYS A 169 21.65 -17.03 -12.05
CA LYS A 169 21.04 -18.25 -12.60
C LYS A 169 19.57 -18.36 -12.21
N LEU A 170 18.70 -18.40 -13.21
CA LEU A 170 17.28 -18.74 -13.06
C LEU A 170 17.05 -20.25 -13.02
N VAL A 171 15.88 -20.64 -12.52
CA VAL A 171 15.38 -22.03 -12.60
C VAL A 171 15.10 -22.37 -14.07
N GLU A 172 15.32 -23.64 -14.44
CA GLU A 172 14.99 -24.15 -15.78
C GLU A 172 13.54 -23.84 -16.17
N GLY A 173 13.32 -23.52 -17.45
CA GLY A 173 12.03 -23.03 -17.95
C GLY A 173 11.80 -21.52 -17.82
N PHE A 174 12.73 -20.75 -17.22
CA PHE A 174 12.68 -19.28 -17.19
C PHE A 174 13.90 -18.63 -17.85
N GLU A 175 13.74 -17.38 -18.27
CA GLU A 175 14.78 -16.54 -18.85
C GLU A 175 14.64 -15.07 -18.42
N TRP A 176 15.75 -14.35 -18.38
CA TRP A 176 15.76 -12.91 -18.12
C TRP A 176 15.31 -12.16 -19.37
N SER A 177 14.40 -11.20 -19.20
CA SER A 177 14.04 -10.22 -20.21
C SER A 177 14.40 -8.83 -19.68
N THR A 178 14.86 -7.96 -20.56
CA THR A 178 14.79 -6.52 -20.32
C THR A 178 13.49 -6.03 -20.95
N VAL A 179 12.65 -5.31 -20.20
CA VAL A 179 11.33 -4.87 -20.68
C VAL A 179 11.45 -3.47 -21.29
N ASP A 180 11.11 -3.33 -22.57
CA ASP A 180 11.19 -2.03 -23.24
C ASP A 180 9.88 -1.22 -23.06
N ILE A 181 9.96 -0.14 -22.28
CA ILE A 181 8.83 0.76 -21.99
C ILE A 181 8.53 1.70 -23.17
N GLU A 182 9.35 1.69 -24.22
CA GLU A 182 9.06 2.36 -25.49
C GLU A 182 8.22 1.48 -26.44
N ASP A 183 8.27 0.16 -26.27
CA ASP A 183 7.39 -0.77 -27.00
C ASP A 183 6.02 -0.83 -26.31
N LYS A 184 4.97 -0.45 -27.05
CA LYS A 184 3.59 -0.48 -26.57
C LYS A 184 3.10 -1.89 -26.22
N GLY A 185 3.63 -2.92 -26.88
CA GLY A 185 3.31 -4.32 -26.59
C GLY A 185 3.92 -4.77 -25.26
N GLU A 186 5.21 -4.53 -25.05
CA GLU A 186 5.87 -4.89 -23.78
C GLU A 186 5.35 -4.08 -22.59
N LEU A 187 5.01 -2.80 -22.79
CA LEU A 187 4.38 -1.97 -21.77
C LEU A 187 2.96 -2.45 -21.43
N GLN A 188 2.20 -2.95 -22.41
CA GLN A 188 0.88 -3.54 -22.19
C GLN A 188 0.98 -4.88 -21.44
N GLU A 189 1.97 -5.72 -21.75
CA GLU A 189 2.25 -6.94 -20.97
C GLU A 189 2.63 -6.63 -19.51
N LEU A 190 3.39 -5.55 -19.27
CA LEU A 190 3.72 -5.08 -17.92
C LEU A 190 2.47 -4.58 -17.18
N TYR A 191 1.61 -3.80 -17.85
CA TYR A 191 0.31 -3.40 -17.31
C TYR A 191 -0.52 -4.61 -16.88
N GLU A 192 -0.62 -5.64 -17.72
CA GLU A 192 -1.40 -6.86 -17.44
C GLU A 192 -0.82 -7.68 -16.28
N LEU A 193 0.52 -7.79 -16.17
CA LEU A 193 1.17 -8.41 -15.01
C LEU A 193 0.82 -7.68 -13.71
N LEU A 194 0.81 -6.34 -13.74
CA LEU A 194 0.54 -5.51 -12.56
C LEU A 194 -0.95 -5.55 -12.16
N ASP A 195 -1.87 -5.30 -13.10
CA ASP A 195 -3.33 -5.36 -12.88
C ASP A 195 -3.79 -6.78 -12.47
N GLY A 196 -3.06 -7.82 -12.88
CA GLY A 196 -3.33 -9.20 -12.46
C GLY A 196 -2.74 -9.60 -11.10
N HIS A 197 -1.55 -9.09 -10.73
CA HIS A 197 -0.72 -9.70 -9.67
C HIS A 197 0.06 -8.73 -8.77
N TYR A 198 -0.15 -7.42 -8.87
CA TYR A 198 0.47 -6.43 -7.98
C TYR A 198 -0.31 -6.28 -6.66
N VAL A 199 0.05 -5.26 -5.88
CA VAL A 199 -0.40 -5.06 -4.49
C VAL A 199 -1.92 -5.07 -4.37
N GLU A 200 -2.38 -5.94 -3.47
CA GLU A 200 -3.76 -6.11 -3.02
C GLU A 200 -3.85 -5.59 -1.58
N ASP A 201 -5.02 -5.11 -1.14
CA ASP A 201 -5.23 -4.80 0.28
C ASP A 201 -5.23 -6.08 1.15
N THR A 202 -5.25 -5.92 2.48
CA THR A 202 -5.19 -7.07 3.41
C THR A 202 -6.34 -8.05 3.28
N ASP A 203 -7.45 -7.61 2.68
CA ASP A 203 -8.74 -8.29 2.63
C ASP A 203 -9.09 -8.75 1.20
N GLY A 204 -8.19 -8.52 0.24
CA GLY A 204 -8.39 -8.78 -1.18
C GLY A 204 -9.51 -7.96 -1.84
N SER A 205 -9.88 -6.81 -1.27
CA SER A 205 -11.03 -5.99 -1.72
C SER A 205 -10.67 -5.07 -2.88
N PHE A 206 -9.45 -4.52 -2.86
CA PHE A 206 -8.94 -3.56 -3.85
C PHE A 206 -7.58 -4.00 -4.38
N ARG A 207 -7.32 -3.69 -5.66
CA ARG A 207 -6.00 -3.82 -6.30
C ARG A 207 -5.66 -2.55 -7.04
N PHE A 208 -4.40 -2.11 -6.95
CA PHE A 208 -3.92 -0.95 -7.71
C PHE A 208 -3.92 -1.21 -9.22
N LYS A 209 -4.42 -0.24 -9.96
CA LYS A 209 -4.53 -0.21 -11.41
C LYS A 209 -3.67 0.94 -11.94
N TYR A 210 -2.38 0.66 -12.06
CA TYR A 210 -1.41 1.59 -12.66
C TYR A 210 -1.70 1.72 -14.15
N SER A 211 -1.97 2.94 -14.65
CA SER A 211 -2.24 3.13 -16.07
C SER A 211 -0.97 3.01 -16.92
N VAL A 212 -1.12 2.70 -18.22
CA VAL A 212 -0.02 2.70 -19.20
C VAL A 212 0.72 4.05 -19.21
N SER A 213 -0.01 5.17 -19.09
CA SER A 213 0.57 6.51 -18.96
C SER A 213 1.38 6.67 -17.66
N PHE A 214 0.86 6.19 -16.53
CA PHE A 214 1.57 6.21 -15.25
C PHE A 214 2.87 5.42 -15.32
N LEU A 215 2.85 4.21 -15.85
CA LEU A 215 4.05 3.37 -15.98
C LEU A 215 5.08 4.01 -16.93
N SER A 216 4.63 4.60 -18.04
CA SER A 216 5.48 5.37 -18.95
C SER A 216 6.11 6.60 -18.27
N TRP A 217 5.40 7.27 -17.37
CA TRP A 217 5.90 8.41 -16.59
C TRP A 217 6.89 7.97 -15.50
N ALA A 218 6.48 7.01 -14.66
CA ALA A 218 7.26 6.55 -13.51
C ALA A 218 8.56 5.82 -13.88
N LEU A 219 8.59 5.11 -15.02
CA LEU A 219 9.75 4.31 -15.45
C LEU A 219 10.69 5.05 -16.41
N LYS A 220 10.39 6.29 -16.82
CA LYS A 220 11.25 7.06 -17.75
C LYS A 220 11.73 8.43 -17.24
N PRO A 221 12.13 8.60 -15.97
CA PRO A 221 12.73 9.86 -15.52
C PRO A 221 14.10 10.11 -16.16
N PRO A 222 14.60 11.37 -16.16
CA PRO A 222 15.89 11.72 -16.74
C PRO A 222 17.03 10.79 -16.30
N GLY A 223 17.76 10.25 -17.27
CA GLY A 223 18.85 9.29 -17.04
C GLY A 223 18.43 7.83 -16.82
N TRP A 224 17.14 7.48 -16.94
CA TRP A 224 16.66 6.09 -16.88
C TRP A 224 17.39 5.19 -17.88
N LYS A 225 17.44 3.88 -17.57
CA LYS A 225 18.09 2.89 -18.42
C LYS A 225 17.22 1.67 -18.60
N LYS A 226 17.04 1.22 -19.85
CA LYS A 226 16.27 0.01 -20.19
C LYS A 226 16.73 -1.19 -19.35
N GLU A 227 18.04 -1.36 -19.16
CA GLU A 227 18.63 -2.47 -18.39
C GLU A 227 18.15 -2.61 -16.93
N TRP A 228 17.63 -1.55 -16.31
CA TRP A 228 17.07 -1.58 -14.96
C TRP A 228 15.59 -2.00 -14.91
N HIS A 229 14.93 -2.20 -16.05
CA HIS A 229 13.58 -2.75 -16.16
C HIS A 229 13.66 -4.26 -16.41
N ILE A 230 13.70 -5.04 -15.32
CA ILE A 230 14.06 -6.45 -15.36
C ILE A 230 12.81 -7.30 -15.26
N GLY A 231 12.50 -7.99 -16.36
CA GLY A 231 11.46 -9.00 -16.44
C GLY A 231 12.01 -10.42 -16.29
N VAL A 232 11.18 -11.32 -15.80
CA VAL A 232 11.37 -12.78 -15.96
C VAL A 232 10.29 -13.29 -16.89
N ARG A 233 10.67 -13.98 -17.95
CA ARG A 233 9.76 -14.65 -18.88
C ARG A 233 9.86 -16.16 -18.73
N THR A 234 8.77 -16.87 -19.01
CA THR A 234 8.85 -18.32 -19.28
C THR A 234 9.61 -18.53 -20.59
N LYS A 235 10.45 -19.56 -20.71
CA LYS A 235 10.99 -19.96 -22.01
C LYS A 235 9.85 -20.39 -22.93
N SER A 236 9.86 -19.91 -24.18
CA SER A 236 8.87 -20.36 -25.18
C SER A 236 9.17 -21.77 -25.64
N THR A 237 8.12 -22.58 -25.82
CA THR A 237 8.18 -23.90 -26.47
C THR A 237 8.04 -23.81 -28.00
N THR A 238 7.81 -22.61 -28.55
CA THR A 238 7.70 -22.37 -29.99
C THR A 238 8.76 -21.35 -30.43
N GLU A 239 9.56 -21.70 -31.42
CA GLU A 239 10.57 -20.81 -32.00
C GLU A 239 9.94 -19.48 -32.46
N GLY A 240 10.62 -18.37 -32.19
CA GLY A 240 10.19 -17.02 -32.59
C GLY A 240 9.09 -16.37 -31.73
N LYS A 241 8.40 -17.09 -30.84
CA LYS A 241 7.49 -16.47 -29.86
C LYS A 241 8.24 -16.14 -28.57
N ARG A 242 8.03 -14.94 -28.03
CA ARG A 242 8.42 -14.59 -26.66
C ARG A 242 7.48 -15.26 -25.67
N GLY A 243 8.01 -15.81 -24.58
CA GLY A 243 7.17 -16.35 -23.52
C GLY A 243 6.59 -15.27 -22.61
N ARG A 244 5.61 -15.68 -21.79
CA ARG A 244 4.83 -14.75 -20.94
C ARG A 244 5.71 -14.13 -19.86
N LEU A 245 5.54 -12.83 -19.64
CA LEU A 245 6.12 -12.13 -18.49
C LEU A 245 5.45 -12.64 -17.20
N VAL A 246 6.26 -13.07 -16.22
CA VAL A 246 5.77 -13.68 -14.97
C VAL A 246 6.30 -13.01 -13.70
N ALA A 247 7.32 -12.16 -13.84
CA ALA A 247 7.78 -11.29 -12.77
C ALA A 247 8.44 -10.03 -13.36
N PHE A 248 8.43 -8.95 -12.58
CA PHE A 248 9.06 -7.68 -12.94
C PHE A 248 9.69 -7.01 -11.71
N ILE A 249 10.75 -6.23 -11.91
CA ILE A 249 11.32 -5.28 -10.94
C ILE A 249 11.93 -4.11 -11.73
N ALA A 250 11.73 -2.89 -11.26
CA ALA A 250 12.30 -1.69 -11.88
C ALA A 250 13.26 -0.98 -10.93
N GLY A 251 14.29 -0.37 -11.52
CA GLY A 251 15.12 0.64 -10.88
C GLY A 251 15.17 1.92 -11.72
N ILE A 252 15.04 3.08 -11.07
CA ILE A 252 15.22 4.40 -11.69
C ILE A 252 16.36 5.16 -10.99
N PRO A 253 17.09 6.05 -11.68
CA PRO A 253 18.17 6.80 -11.05
C PRO A 253 17.60 7.87 -10.12
N VAL A 254 18.24 8.08 -8.97
CA VAL A 254 17.92 9.19 -8.07
C VAL A 254 19.18 9.67 -7.37
N THR A 255 19.33 10.99 -7.19
CA THR A 255 20.38 11.54 -6.33
C THR A 255 19.79 11.80 -4.95
N LEU A 256 20.27 11.08 -3.94
CA LEU A 256 19.79 11.20 -2.56
C LEU A 256 20.76 12.02 -1.73
N LYS A 257 20.19 12.78 -0.79
CA LYS A 257 20.92 13.41 0.30
C LYS A 257 20.36 12.91 1.63
N VAL A 258 21.22 12.27 2.42
CA VAL A 258 20.93 11.81 3.78
C VAL A 258 21.82 12.62 4.71
N GLY A 259 21.20 13.41 5.60
CA GLY A 259 21.91 14.37 6.42
C GLY A 259 22.67 15.39 5.55
N GLU A 260 23.99 15.35 5.64
CA GLU A 260 24.93 16.12 4.81
C GLU A 260 25.45 15.34 3.58
N HIS A 261 25.38 14.01 3.61
CA HIS A 261 25.94 13.14 2.58
C HIS A 261 25.07 13.08 1.32
N LYS A 262 25.66 13.41 0.18
CA LYS A 262 25.05 13.31 -1.16
C LYS A 262 25.65 12.11 -1.90
N PHE A 263 24.79 11.24 -2.44
CA PHE A 263 25.21 10.07 -3.23
C PHE A 263 24.21 9.72 -4.34
N LYS A 264 24.71 9.06 -5.39
CA LYS A 264 23.86 8.48 -6.44
C LYS A 264 23.29 7.17 -5.94
N SER A 265 22.00 6.97 -6.18
CA SER A 265 21.23 5.82 -5.72
C SER A 265 20.28 5.35 -6.83
N THR A 266 19.72 4.16 -6.68
CA THR A 266 18.61 3.69 -7.52
C THR A 266 17.35 3.62 -6.66
N GLU A 267 16.25 4.22 -7.08
CA GLU A 267 14.95 3.95 -6.47
C GLU A 267 14.39 2.65 -7.06
N ILE A 268 14.08 1.67 -6.21
CA ILE A 268 13.58 0.35 -6.61
C ILE A 268 12.09 0.26 -6.30
N ASN A 269 11.28 -0.01 -7.33
CA ASN A 269 9.83 -0.11 -7.23
C ASN A 269 9.28 -1.20 -8.19
N PHE A 270 7.97 -1.43 -8.19
CA PHE A 270 7.24 -2.36 -9.08
C PHE A 270 7.66 -3.84 -8.99
N LEU A 271 8.28 -4.27 -7.88
CA LEU A 271 8.62 -5.67 -7.64
C LEU A 271 7.35 -6.54 -7.60
N THR A 272 7.16 -7.33 -8.65
CA THR A 272 5.95 -8.10 -8.90
C THR A 272 6.30 -9.54 -9.25
N VAL A 273 5.60 -10.50 -8.65
CA VAL A 273 5.71 -11.92 -8.99
C VAL A 273 4.30 -12.49 -9.13
N HIS A 274 4.03 -13.09 -10.30
CA HIS A 274 2.76 -13.76 -10.62
C HIS A 274 2.37 -14.75 -9.51
N HIS A 275 1.10 -14.80 -9.11
CA HIS A 275 0.65 -15.52 -7.91
C HIS A 275 1.14 -16.98 -7.82
N LYS A 276 1.08 -17.75 -8.92
CA LYS A 276 1.58 -19.15 -9.03
C LYS A 276 3.08 -19.35 -8.75
N LEU A 277 3.88 -18.28 -8.73
CA LEU A 277 5.32 -18.30 -8.46
C LEU A 277 5.69 -17.66 -7.10
N ARG A 278 4.72 -17.07 -6.39
CA ARG A 278 4.90 -16.63 -4.99
C ARG A 278 5.28 -17.85 -4.14
N GLY A 279 6.09 -17.64 -3.10
CA GLY A 279 6.67 -18.72 -2.28
C GLY A 279 7.91 -19.42 -2.86
N LYS A 280 8.13 -19.42 -4.18
CA LYS A 280 9.27 -20.10 -4.84
C LYS A 280 10.62 -19.36 -4.75
N ARG A 281 10.75 -18.38 -3.85
CA ARG A 281 11.97 -17.56 -3.61
C ARG A 281 12.54 -16.83 -4.85
N LEU A 282 11.70 -16.53 -5.86
CA LEU A 282 12.12 -15.79 -7.05
C LEU A 282 12.55 -14.34 -6.74
N ALA A 283 11.83 -13.63 -5.87
CA ALA A 283 12.13 -12.24 -5.54
C ALA A 283 13.58 -12.00 -5.03
N PRO A 284 14.14 -12.80 -4.10
CA PRO A 284 15.57 -12.78 -3.77
C PRO A 284 16.54 -12.85 -4.97
N VAL A 285 16.21 -13.63 -6.01
CA VAL A 285 17.05 -13.75 -7.22
C VAL A 285 16.95 -12.47 -8.06
N MET A 286 15.76 -11.90 -8.18
CA MET A 286 15.53 -10.63 -8.87
C MET A 286 16.20 -9.45 -8.17
N ILE A 287 16.19 -9.40 -6.83
CA ILE A 287 16.88 -8.37 -6.05
C ILE A 287 18.40 -8.47 -6.28
N LYS A 288 18.97 -9.68 -6.35
CA LYS A 288 20.40 -9.85 -6.70
C LYS A 288 20.71 -9.38 -8.12
N GLU A 289 19.88 -9.72 -9.10
CA GLU A 289 20.10 -9.33 -10.49
C GLU A 289 19.98 -7.81 -10.70
N VAL A 290 19.00 -7.13 -10.08
CA VAL A 290 18.94 -5.65 -10.14
C VAL A 290 20.13 -5.01 -9.43
N THR A 291 20.56 -5.55 -8.27
CA THR A 291 21.75 -5.08 -7.57
C THR A 291 23.00 -5.21 -8.45
N ARG A 292 23.18 -6.36 -9.12
CA ARG A 292 24.28 -6.61 -10.06
C ARG A 292 24.29 -5.59 -11.21
N ARG A 293 23.14 -5.31 -11.82
CA ARG A 293 23.03 -4.30 -12.91
C ARG A 293 23.29 -2.88 -12.43
N CYS A 294 22.86 -2.51 -11.22
CA CYS A 294 23.21 -1.22 -10.61
C CYS A 294 24.72 -1.12 -10.34
N TYR A 295 25.34 -2.17 -9.79
CA TYR A 295 26.77 -2.19 -9.46
C TYR A 295 27.66 -2.09 -10.72
N LEU A 296 27.28 -2.76 -11.83
CA LEU A 296 27.97 -2.61 -13.13
C LEU A 296 27.92 -1.16 -13.66
N ASN A 297 26.87 -0.42 -13.27
CA ASN A 297 26.70 0.99 -13.60
C ASN A 297 27.37 1.96 -12.60
N GLY A 298 28.06 1.44 -11.58
CA GLY A 298 28.72 2.24 -10.56
C GLY A 298 27.78 2.89 -9.54
N ILE A 299 26.55 2.40 -9.40
CA ILE A 299 25.59 2.80 -8.36
C ILE A 299 25.51 1.68 -7.34
N TYR A 300 25.84 1.96 -6.07
CA TYR A 300 25.98 0.93 -5.04
C TYR A 300 24.97 1.04 -3.89
N GLN A 301 24.07 2.02 -3.95
CA GLN A 301 23.03 2.30 -2.96
C GLN A 301 21.65 2.28 -3.64
N ALA A 302 20.60 1.98 -2.87
CA ALA A 302 19.23 2.04 -3.36
C ALA A 302 18.25 2.56 -2.29
N LEU A 303 17.18 3.21 -2.72
CA LEU A 303 16.00 3.52 -1.90
C LEU A 303 14.87 2.57 -2.29
N TYR A 304 14.17 2.01 -1.30
CA TYR A 304 12.97 1.21 -1.54
C TYR A 304 12.01 1.32 -0.37
N THR A 305 10.72 1.05 -0.65
CA THR A 305 9.67 1.01 0.37
C THR A 305 8.91 -0.30 0.36
N ALA A 306 8.39 -0.71 1.52
CA ALA A 306 7.50 -1.85 1.64
C ALA A 306 6.44 -1.64 2.74
N GLY A 307 5.22 -2.13 2.50
CA GLY A 307 4.19 -2.20 3.55
C GLY A 307 4.53 -3.25 4.62
N THR A 308 5.17 -4.35 4.23
CA THR A 308 5.70 -5.36 5.16
C THR A 308 7.00 -4.89 5.81
N ILE A 309 7.16 -5.13 7.11
CA ILE A 309 8.41 -4.87 7.82
C ILE A 309 9.51 -5.84 7.35
N LEU A 310 10.68 -5.28 7.03
CA LEU A 310 11.94 -5.94 6.70
C LEU A 310 13.08 -5.43 7.63
N PRO A 311 14.20 -6.14 7.81
CA PRO A 311 15.38 -5.63 8.52
C PRO A 311 16.10 -4.56 7.69
N THR A 312 16.32 -3.33 8.17
CA THR A 312 15.67 -2.60 9.28
C THR A 312 15.21 -1.25 8.69
N PRO A 313 13.97 -0.78 8.95
CA PRO A 313 13.47 0.43 8.32
C PRO A 313 14.20 1.68 8.81
N VAL A 314 14.57 2.58 7.90
CA VAL A 314 15.12 3.89 8.26
C VAL A 314 14.03 4.85 8.75
N SER A 315 12.79 4.63 8.33
CA SER A 315 11.61 5.33 8.84
C SER A 315 10.34 4.54 8.53
N THR A 316 9.27 4.82 9.26
CA THR A 316 7.93 4.30 8.98
C THR A 316 6.95 5.46 8.98
N CYS A 317 6.27 5.66 7.85
CA CYS A 317 5.16 6.61 7.73
C CYS A 317 3.83 5.86 7.68
N ARG A 318 2.73 6.55 7.96
CA ARG A 318 1.39 5.97 7.92
C ARG A 318 0.52 6.64 6.88
N TYR A 319 -0.31 5.87 6.18
CA TYR A 319 -1.30 6.39 5.26
C TYR A 319 -2.46 7.05 6.01
N TYR A 320 -2.95 8.14 5.43
CA TYR A 320 -4.08 8.92 5.87
C TYR A 320 -4.97 9.24 4.67
N HIS A 321 -6.28 9.21 4.88
CA HIS A 321 -7.29 9.28 3.81
C HIS A 321 -8.29 10.40 4.09
N ARG A 322 -8.53 11.24 3.09
CA ARG A 322 -9.58 12.26 3.10
C ARG A 322 -10.61 11.93 2.02
N SER A 323 -11.77 11.42 2.44
CA SER A 323 -12.89 11.13 1.54
C SER A 323 -13.34 12.40 0.80
N LEU A 324 -13.27 12.42 -0.53
CA LEU A 324 -13.79 13.49 -1.39
C LEU A 324 -15.19 13.15 -1.89
N ASP A 325 -15.47 11.86 -2.10
CA ASP A 325 -16.79 11.32 -2.38
C ASP A 325 -17.10 10.15 -1.42
N TRP A 326 -17.57 10.49 -0.22
CA TRP A 326 -17.81 9.49 0.81
C TRP A 326 -18.89 8.47 0.40
N GLU A 327 -19.88 8.86 -0.42
CA GLU A 327 -20.93 7.95 -0.86
C GLU A 327 -20.41 6.90 -1.84
N HIS A 328 -19.57 7.31 -2.81
CA HIS A 328 -18.89 6.39 -3.72
C HIS A 328 -17.98 5.42 -2.93
N LEU A 329 -17.17 5.94 -2.01
CA LEU A 329 -16.27 5.12 -1.20
C LEU A 329 -17.02 4.14 -0.28
N TYR A 330 -18.20 4.51 0.23
CA TYR A 330 -19.05 3.62 1.02
C TYR A 330 -19.62 2.48 0.16
N LYS A 331 -20.14 2.80 -1.03
CA LYS A 331 -20.67 1.83 -2.00
C LYS A 331 -19.61 0.82 -2.46
N CYS A 332 -18.40 1.29 -2.74
CA CYS A 332 -17.26 0.42 -3.09
C CYS A 332 -16.69 -0.36 -1.90
N GLY A 333 -17.18 -0.16 -0.66
CA GLY A 333 -16.68 -0.82 0.55
C GLY A 333 -15.36 -0.27 1.12
N PHE A 334 -14.83 0.83 0.59
CA PHE A 334 -13.56 1.45 1.02
C PHE A 334 -13.72 2.27 2.31
N SER A 335 -14.92 2.80 2.56
CA SER A 335 -15.27 3.48 3.80
C SER A 335 -16.39 2.74 4.50
N HIS A 336 -16.37 2.77 5.84
CA HIS A 336 -17.45 2.20 6.67
C HIS A 336 -18.19 3.33 7.40
N VAL A 337 -19.39 3.05 7.90
CA VAL A 337 -20.13 3.95 8.79
C VAL A 337 -19.68 3.69 10.24
N PRO A 338 -19.04 4.66 10.92
CA PRO A 338 -18.72 4.53 12.34
C PRO A 338 -19.99 4.34 13.20
N PRO A 339 -19.95 3.52 14.27
CA PRO A 339 -21.06 3.34 15.19
C PRO A 339 -21.61 4.69 15.72
N GLY A 340 -22.94 4.81 15.81
CA GLY A 340 -23.60 6.05 16.24
C GLY A 340 -23.61 7.18 15.20
N THR A 341 -23.30 6.88 13.93
CA THR A 341 -23.41 7.82 12.82
C THR A 341 -24.28 7.25 11.69
N THR A 342 -24.61 8.08 10.70
CA THR A 342 -25.40 7.70 9.51
C THR A 342 -24.66 8.12 8.24
N GLU A 343 -24.94 7.46 7.12
CA GLU A 343 -24.39 7.80 5.80
C GLU A 343 -24.55 9.29 5.47
N LEU A 344 -25.77 9.83 5.68
CA LEU A 344 -26.09 11.23 5.47
C LEU A 344 -25.17 12.14 6.32
N ARG A 345 -24.93 11.79 7.59
CA ARG A 345 -24.06 12.55 8.50
C ARG A 345 -22.60 12.50 8.04
N GLN A 346 -22.12 11.38 7.51
CA GLN A 346 -20.76 11.28 6.96
C GLN A 346 -20.61 12.06 5.64
N LYS A 347 -21.59 11.97 4.74
CA LYS A 347 -21.67 12.78 3.51
C LYS A 347 -21.59 14.28 3.82
N TYR A 348 -22.30 14.76 4.84
CA TYR A 348 -22.18 16.15 5.31
C TYR A 348 -20.87 16.46 6.05
N LYS A 349 -20.32 15.53 6.86
CA LYS A 349 -19.00 15.68 7.52
C LYS A 349 -17.89 15.94 6.50
N TYR A 350 -17.91 15.23 5.37
CA TYR A 350 -16.86 15.27 4.36
C TYR A 350 -17.11 16.21 3.18
N LYS A 351 -18.33 16.75 3.02
CA LYS A 351 -18.66 17.69 1.95
C LYS A 351 -17.56 18.75 1.79
N VAL A 352 -17.01 18.81 0.57
CA VAL A 352 -16.06 19.84 0.13
C VAL A 352 -16.89 20.93 -0.57
N ASP A 353 -16.76 22.18 -0.15
CA ASP A 353 -17.33 23.30 -0.89
C ASP A 353 -16.39 23.63 -2.06
N THR A 354 -16.83 23.33 -3.29
CA THR A 354 -16.02 23.57 -4.49
C THR A 354 -16.16 24.99 -5.03
N ALA A 355 -16.98 25.86 -4.42
CA ALA A 355 -17.10 27.27 -4.79
C ALA A 355 -15.99 28.15 -4.18
N GLN A 356 -15.39 27.73 -3.06
CA GLN A 356 -14.47 28.56 -2.27
C GLN A 356 -13.05 27.99 -2.22
N THR A 357 -12.08 28.76 -2.70
CA THR A 357 -10.64 28.57 -2.43
C THR A 357 -10.18 29.65 -1.44
N LYS A 358 -9.27 29.29 -0.53
CA LYS A 358 -8.74 30.18 0.51
C LYS A 358 -7.59 31.05 0.02
N ILE A 359 -6.76 30.53 -0.88
CA ILE A 359 -5.58 31.20 -1.41
C ILE A 359 -5.95 31.91 -2.73
N LYS A 360 -5.59 33.19 -2.80
CA LYS A 360 -5.64 33.98 -4.05
C LYS A 360 -4.38 33.66 -4.87
N GLY A 361 -4.53 33.61 -6.20
CA GLY A 361 -3.39 33.37 -7.11
C GLY A 361 -2.98 31.91 -7.29
N MET A 362 -3.72 30.94 -6.73
CA MET A 362 -3.50 29.52 -7.02
C MET A 362 -3.88 29.20 -8.46
N ARG A 363 -2.96 28.64 -9.24
CA ARG A 363 -3.13 28.27 -10.65
C ARG A 363 -2.38 26.97 -10.99
N PRO A 364 -2.68 26.32 -12.13
CA PRO A 364 -1.86 25.22 -12.62
C PRO A 364 -0.41 25.67 -12.87
N MET A 365 0.52 24.76 -12.61
CA MET A 365 1.94 24.91 -12.96
C MET A 365 2.13 24.91 -14.48
N LYS A 366 3.07 25.72 -14.96
CA LYS A 366 3.49 25.84 -16.37
C LYS A 366 4.99 25.56 -16.50
N PRO A 367 5.51 25.29 -17.71
CA PRO A 367 6.95 25.13 -17.93
C PRO A 367 7.80 26.32 -17.46
N ASP A 368 7.30 27.55 -17.61
CA ASP A 368 7.99 28.77 -17.15
C ASP A 368 8.21 28.80 -15.61
N ASP A 369 7.42 28.02 -14.85
CA ASP A 369 7.50 27.95 -13.39
C ASP A 369 8.59 26.98 -12.89
N ILE A 370 9.16 26.13 -13.77
CA ILE A 370 10.05 25.01 -13.40
C ILE A 370 11.21 25.46 -12.51
N GLU A 371 11.91 26.54 -12.87
CA GLU A 371 13.04 27.07 -12.10
C GLU A 371 12.61 27.60 -10.73
N GLY A 372 11.45 28.27 -10.65
CA GLY A 372 10.91 28.81 -9.39
C GLY A 372 10.41 27.71 -8.45
N VAL A 373 9.75 26.68 -9.00
CA VAL A 373 9.34 25.49 -8.23
C VAL A 373 10.55 24.71 -7.76
N ARG A 374 11.59 24.53 -8.60
CA ARG A 374 12.83 23.85 -8.20
C ARG A 374 13.50 24.56 -7.03
N ASP A 375 13.71 25.87 -7.13
CA ASP A 375 14.34 26.65 -6.04
C ASP A 375 13.54 26.57 -4.73
N LEU A 376 12.22 26.78 -4.80
CA LEU A 376 11.35 26.68 -3.63
C LEU A 376 11.35 25.28 -3.02
N LEU A 377 11.22 24.23 -3.85
CA LEU A 377 11.18 22.85 -3.41
C LEU A 377 12.52 22.39 -2.82
N VAL A 378 13.64 22.69 -3.47
CA VAL A 378 14.97 22.33 -2.95
C VAL A 378 15.21 22.99 -1.59
N ARG A 379 15.00 24.31 -1.45
CA ARG A 379 15.15 25.02 -0.17
C ARG A 379 14.19 24.49 0.90
N TYR A 380 12.97 24.09 0.52
CA TYR A 380 12.00 23.53 1.46
C TYR A 380 12.40 22.11 1.91
N LEU A 381 12.90 21.29 0.97
CA LEU A 381 13.34 19.93 1.22
C LEU A 381 14.61 19.85 2.08
N GLU A 382 15.47 20.88 2.10
CA GLU A 382 16.65 20.93 2.98
C GLU A 382 16.35 20.75 4.46
N ARG A 383 15.11 21.00 4.88
CA ARG A 383 14.63 20.77 6.26
C ARG A 383 14.47 19.29 6.63
N PHE A 384 14.57 18.36 5.67
CA PHE A 384 14.34 16.92 5.89
C PHE A 384 15.63 16.10 5.82
N LYS A 385 15.82 15.14 6.74
CA LYS A 385 17.05 14.32 6.79
C LYS A 385 17.27 13.50 5.51
N LEU A 386 16.28 12.72 5.06
CA LEU A 386 16.30 11.96 3.80
C LEU A 386 15.52 12.73 2.72
N ARG A 387 16.21 13.19 1.67
CA ARG A 387 15.63 13.98 0.57
C ARG A 387 16.25 13.62 -0.78
N GLN A 388 15.49 13.85 -1.85
CA GLN A 388 15.99 13.83 -3.22
C GLN A 388 16.55 15.21 -3.58
N GLU A 389 17.63 15.22 -4.35
CA GLU A 389 18.12 16.43 -5.03
C GLU A 389 17.49 16.53 -6.42
N TRP A 390 17.09 17.74 -6.81
CA TRP A 390 16.26 17.97 -8.00
C TRP A 390 16.97 18.84 -9.04
N THR A 391 17.08 18.33 -10.26
CA THR A 391 17.43 19.10 -11.45
C THR A 391 16.19 19.73 -12.10
N ALA A 392 16.38 20.70 -12.99
CA ALA A 392 15.28 21.28 -13.78
C ALA A 392 14.57 20.24 -14.66
N GLU A 393 15.34 19.31 -15.23
CA GLU A 393 14.85 18.24 -16.11
C GLU A 393 13.97 17.25 -15.34
N GLU A 394 14.36 16.87 -14.12
CA GLU A 394 13.55 16.05 -13.23
C GLU A 394 12.25 16.76 -12.84
N ILE A 395 12.31 18.04 -12.43
CA ILE A 395 11.11 18.83 -12.10
C ILE A 395 10.16 18.92 -13.31
N ALA A 396 10.69 19.13 -14.51
CA ALA A 396 9.90 19.14 -15.74
C ALA A 396 9.20 17.80 -15.94
N HIS A 397 9.95 16.69 -16.00
CA HIS A 397 9.43 15.35 -16.23
C HIS A 397 8.37 14.95 -15.18
N TRP A 398 8.70 15.11 -13.91
CA TRP A 398 7.87 14.63 -12.80
C TRP A 398 6.62 15.47 -12.57
N LEU A 399 6.65 16.80 -12.82
CA LEU A 399 5.58 17.71 -12.37
C LEU A 399 4.90 18.51 -13.49
N CYS A 400 5.54 18.75 -14.63
CA CYS A 400 5.04 19.65 -15.67
C CYS A 400 5.56 19.29 -17.08
N SER A 401 5.31 18.05 -17.52
CA SER A 401 5.65 17.56 -18.86
C SER A 401 4.45 16.89 -19.55
N ASP A 402 4.58 16.59 -20.84
CA ASP A 402 3.62 15.73 -21.55
C ASP A 402 3.54 14.32 -20.95
N ALA A 403 4.60 13.84 -20.29
CA ALA A 403 4.61 12.55 -19.60
C ALA A 403 3.80 12.58 -18.30
N SER A 404 3.82 13.69 -17.55
CA SER A 404 3.03 13.85 -16.33
C SER A 404 1.56 14.21 -16.59
N LYS A 405 1.17 14.46 -17.85
CA LYS A 405 -0.19 14.84 -18.23
C LYS A 405 -1.20 13.74 -17.90
N ASP A 406 -2.32 14.13 -17.29
CA ASP A 406 -3.39 13.24 -16.79
C ASP A 406 -2.92 12.19 -15.75
N VAL A 407 -1.67 12.29 -15.28
CA VAL A 407 -1.06 11.48 -14.23
C VAL A 407 -0.79 12.32 -12.98
N VAL A 408 -0.34 13.57 -13.13
CA VAL A 408 0.02 14.49 -12.04
C VAL A 408 -0.72 15.82 -12.20
N TRP A 409 -1.22 16.35 -11.09
CA TRP A 409 -1.82 17.66 -10.97
C TRP A 409 -0.91 18.54 -10.12
N SER A 410 -0.23 19.49 -10.76
CA SER A 410 0.70 20.42 -10.13
C SER A 410 0.13 21.84 -10.09
N TRP A 411 0.15 22.46 -8.91
CA TRP A 411 -0.40 23.79 -8.66
C TRP A 411 0.64 24.69 -8.00
N VAL A 412 0.66 25.95 -8.41
CA VAL A 412 1.55 27.00 -7.88
C VAL A 412 0.72 28.19 -7.42
N VAL A 413 1.29 28.97 -6.50
CA VAL A 413 0.74 30.24 -6.02
C VAL A 413 1.75 31.35 -6.33
N ASP A 414 1.32 32.34 -7.12
CA ASP A 414 2.15 33.50 -7.44
C ASP A 414 2.28 34.43 -6.23
N LYS A 415 3.49 34.95 -6.01
CA LYS A 415 3.78 35.93 -4.97
C LYS A 415 3.45 37.36 -5.43
N GLU A 416 2.90 38.17 -4.53
CA GLU A 416 2.78 39.62 -4.76
C GLU A 416 4.20 40.23 -4.85
N GLY A 417 4.62 40.58 -6.08
CA GLY A 417 5.99 41.02 -6.40
C GLY A 417 6.76 40.08 -7.35
N GLY A 418 6.20 38.92 -7.71
CA GLY A 418 6.80 37.95 -8.63
C GLY A 418 7.52 36.79 -7.93
N GLY A 419 7.68 35.69 -8.67
CA GLY A 419 8.10 34.40 -8.11
C GLY A 419 6.94 33.61 -7.49
N ILE A 420 7.26 32.42 -6.97
CA ILE A 420 6.29 31.45 -6.47
C ILE A 420 6.39 31.39 -4.94
N SER A 421 5.29 31.58 -4.24
CA SER A 421 5.24 31.47 -2.78
C SER A 421 4.96 30.05 -2.31
N ASP A 422 4.13 29.30 -3.04
CA ASP A 422 3.72 27.95 -2.66
C ASP A 422 3.56 27.04 -3.88
N PHE A 423 3.76 25.75 -3.65
CA PHE A 423 3.62 24.69 -4.63
C PHE A 423 2.99 23.45 -3.98
N VAL A 424 2.12 22.75 -4.70
CA VAL A 424 1.55 21.46 -4.29
C VAL A 424 1.25 20.60 -5.51
N SER A 425 1.61 19.32 -5.46
CA SER A 425 1.27 18.32 -6.47
C SER A 425 0.68 17.04 -5.89
N TYR A 426 -0.13 16.36 -6.69
CA TYR A 426 -0.67 15.03 -6.39
C TYR A 426 -0.83 14.21 -7.66
N TYR A 427 -0.63 12.89 -7.57
CA TYR A 427 -0.80 11.98 -8.70
C TYR A 427 -2.07 11.13 -8.60
N LEU A 428 -2.58 10.67 -9.75
CA LEU A 428 -3.68 9.72 -9.83
C LEU A 428 -3.15 8.29 -9.76
N LEU A 429 -3.68 7.53 -8.79
CA LEU A 429 -3.65 6.08 -8.82
C LEU A 429 -5.09 5.58 -8.71
N GLU A 430 -5.49 4.70 -9.63
CA GLU A 430 -6.79 4.05 -9.58
C GLU A 430 -6.70 2.73 -8.84
N SER A 431 -7.76 2.36 -8.12
CA SER A 431 -7.94 1.00 -7.59
C SER A 431 -9.16 0.36 -8.21
N THR A 432 -9.03 -0.88 -8.69
CA THR A 432 -10.14 -1.71 -9.15
C THR A 432 -10.81 -2.37 -7.93
N VAL A 433 -12.15 -2.28 -7.84
CA VAL A 433 -12.93 -2.96 -6.81
C VAL A 433 -13.16 -4.42 -7.21
N LEU A 434 -12.62 -5.37 -6.45
CA LEU A 434 -12.67 -6.80 -6.80
C LEU A 434 -13.97 -7.50 -6.36
N LYS A 435 -14.68 -6.94 -5.38
CA LYS A 435 -15.89 -7.53 -4.76
C LYS A 435 -17.22 -7.00 -5.34
N SER A 436 -17.19 -6.23 -6.44
CA SER A 436 -18.42 -5.75 -7.10
C SER A 436 -19.02 -6.81 -8.03
N ASN A 437 -20.26 -7.21 -7.77
CA ASN A 437 -21.03 -8.11 -8.65
C ASN A 437 -21.62 -7.38 -9.87
N GLN A 438 -21.54 -6.04 -9.96
CA GLN A 438 -22.09 -5.27 -11.07
C GLN A 438 -21.12 -4.16 -11.51
N GLN A 439 -20.51 -4.36 -12.68
CA GLN A 439 -19.49 -3.51 -13.31
C GLN A 439 -18.18 -3.36 -12.52
N LYS A 440 -17.08 -3.15 -13.25
CA LYS A 440 -15.75 -2.85 -12.69
C LYS A 440 -15.74 -1.41 -12.17
N GLU A 441 -16.27 -1.19 -10.96
CA GLU A 441 -16.11 0.09 -10.28
C GLU A 441 -14.63 0.38 -10.00
N THR A 442 -14.25 1.65 -10.14
CA THR A 442 -12.87 2.13 -9.93
C THR A 442 -12.85 3.29 -8.95
N ILE A 443 -11.97 3.22 -7.96
CA ILE A 443 -11.72 4.31 -7.02
C ILE A 443 -10.53 5.13 -7.55
N ARG A 444 -10.83 6.30 -8.14
CA ARG A 444 -9.83 7.33 -8.45
C ARG A 444 -9.33 7.99 -7.15
N ALA A 445 -8.08 7.73 -6.78
CA ALA A 445 -7.43 8.28 -5.60
C ALA A 445 -6.33 9.28 -5.98
N ALA A 446 -6.33 10.45 -5.33
CA ALA A 446 -5.26 11.44 -5.44
C ALA A 446 -4.23 11.17 -4.34
N TYR A 447 -2.98 10.90 -4.69
CA TYR A 447 -1.91 10.72 -3.73
C TYR A 447 -1.10 12.01 -3.64
N LEU A 448 -1.01 12.60 -2.44
CA LEU A 448 -0.16 13.77 -2.18
C LEU A 448 1.28 13.43 -2.54
N TYR A 449 1.84 14.18 -3.48
CA TYR A 449 3.20 13.99 -3.95
C TYR A 449 4.12 14.98 -3.24
N TYR A 450 4.50 16.09 -3.88
CA TYR A 450 5.34 17.12 -3.24
C TYR A 450 4.56 18.38 -2.91
N LEU A 451 4.97 19.06 -1.84
CA LEU A 451 4.52 20.41 -1.52
C LEU A 451 5.69 21.25 -1.00
N ALA A 452 5.58 22.57 -1.11
CA ALA A 452 6.53 23.53 -0.56
C ALA A 452 5.84 24.89 -0.32
N SER A 453 6.31 25.65 0.67
CA SER A 453 5.81 27.00 0.97
C SER A 453 6.94 27.89 1.49
N ASP A 454 6.99 29.14 1.03
CA ASP A 454 7.98 30.12 1.47
C ASP A 454 7.79 30.55 2.94
N THR A 455 6.60 30.30 3.50
CA THR A 455 6.29 30.49 4.92
C THR A 455 7.06 29.55 5.87
N ALA A 456 7.74 28.54 5.33
CA ALA A 456 8.67 27.69 6.10
C ALA A 456 9.97 28.41 6.49
N PHE A 457 10.29 29.53 5.84
CA PHE A 457 11.52 30.28 6.04
C PHE A 457 11.28 31.53 6.91
N PRO A 458 12.29 31.98 7.68
CA PRO A 458 12.22 33.28 8.32
C PRO A 458 12.16 34.40 7.25
N PRO A 459 11.44 35.51 7.52
CA PRO A 459 11.41 36.65 6.61
C PRO A 459 12.80 37.22 6.40
N THR A 460 13.10 37.62 5.16
CA THR A 460 14.39 38.21 4.74
C THR A 460 14.63 39.62 5.30
N SER A 461 13.60 40.28 5.82
CA SER A 461 13.66 41.63 6.37
C SER A 461 12.71 41.76 7.56
N GLY A 462 13.18 42.39 8.64
CA GLY A 462 12.42 42.59 9.88
C GLY A 462 12.84 41.64 11.00
N PRO A 463 12.15 41.68 12.16
CA PRO A 463 12.50 40.83 13.30
C PRO A 463 12.25 39.36 12.98
N HIS A 464 13.28 38.51 13.16
CA HIS A 464 13.13 37.08 12.96
C HIS A 464 12.17 36.47 14.02
N PRO A 465 11.05 35.86 13.62
CA PRO A 465 10.13 35.20 14.54
C PRO A 465 10.77 33.95 15.14
N LYS A 466 10.36 33.59 16.36
CA LYS A 466 10.80 32.35 17.02
C LYS A 466 10.38 31.12 16.19
N ALA A 467 11.17 30.05 16.21
CA ALA A 467 10.91 28.83 15.43
C ALA A 467 9.47 28.28 15.57
N ALA A 468 8.92 28.28 16.79
CA ALA A 468 7.54 27.86 17.04
C ALA A 468 6.49 28.72 16.31
N GLN A 469 6.75 30.01 16.12
CA GLN A 469 5.87 30.90 15.34
C GLN A 469 5.99 30.64 13.83
N ILE A 470 7.20 30.33 13.33
CA ILE A 470 7.39 29.91 11.93
C ILE A 470 6.59 28.62 11.67
N GLN A 471 6.69 27.63 12.56
CA GLN A 471 5.94 26.38 12.46
C GLN A 471 4.41 26.60 12.50
N LEU A 472 3.91 27.52 13.35
CA LEU A 472 2.49 27.87 13.39
C LEU A 472 2.02 28.58 12.11
N ASN A 473 2.83 29.49 11.56
CA ASN A 473 2.56 30.16 10.29
C ASN A 473 2.53 29.16 9.13
N LEU A 474 3.53 28.26 9.07
CA LEU A 474 3.61 27.18 8.08
C LEU A 474 2.41 26.24 8.18
N ALA A 475 2.04 25.78 9.38
CA ALA A 475 0.84 24.95 9.59
C ALA A 475 -0.42 25.64 9.03
N SER A 476 -0.61 26.92 9.36
CA SER A 476 -1.74 27.72 8.87
C SER A 476 -1.74 27.84 7.33
N ARG A 477 -0.57 28.01 6.72
CA ARG A 477 -0.43 28.13 5.25
C ARG A 477 -0.65 26.79 4.55
N LEU A 478 -0.06 25.70 5.04
CA LEU A 478 -0.25 24.36 4.49
C LEU A 478 -1.70 23.89 4.63
N GLN A 479 -2.38 24.21 5.74
CA GLN A 479 -3.83 23.97 5.89
C GLN A 479 -4.67 24.71 4.84
N ALA A 480 -4.28 25.93 4.43
CA ALA A 480 -4.95 26.65 3.36
C ALA A 480 -4.62 26.06 1.97
N LEU A 481 -3.35 25.75 1.71
CA LEU A 481 -2.87 25.17 0.45
C LEU A 481 -3.51 23.80 0.18
N MET A 482 -3.50 22.92 1.18
CA MET A 482 -4.08 21.58 1.09
C MET A 482 -5.60 21.56 1.06
N HIS A 483 -6.26 22.54 1.70
CA HIS A 483 -7.70 22.74 1.51
C HIS A 483 -8.03 23.02 0.04
N ASP A 484 -7.26 23.88 -0.61
CA ASP A 484 -7.52 24.23 -2.00
C ASP A 484 -7.09 23.12 -2.96
N ALA A 485 -6.02 22.38 -2.67
CA ALA A 485 -5.68 21.14 -3.38
C ALA A 485 -6.80 20.10 -3.31
N ILE A 486 -7.44 19.92 -2.15
CA ILE A 486 -8.63 19.08 -1.95
C ILE A 486 -9.82 19.58 -2.81
N VAL A 487 -10.04 20.89 -2.90
CA VAL A 487 -11.06 21.49 -3.76
C VAL A 487 -10.78 21.20 -5.25
N GLN A 488 -9.53 21.36 -5.70
CA GLN A 488 -9.15 21.05 -7.09
C GLN A 488 -9.27 19.55 -7.39
N ALA A 489 -8.86 18.67 -6.48
CA ALA A 489 -9.04 17.22 -6.64
C ALA A 489 -10.52 16.84 -6.71
N LYS A 490 -11.39 17.46 -5.90
CA LYS A 490 -12.84 17.23 -6.01
C LYS A 490 -13.40 17.70 -7.36
N ARG A 491 -12.96 18.86 -7.87
CA ARG A 491 -13.32 19.36 -9.21
C ARG A 491 -12.81 18.45 -10.34
N ALA A 492 -11.66 17.81 -10.15
CA ALA A 492 -11.09 16.81 -11.07
C ALA A 492 -11.67 15.39 -10.89
N ASN A 493 -12.80 15.24 -10.18
CA ASN A 493 -13.55 13.99 -9.96
C ASN A 493 -12.75 12.87 -9.28
N PHE A 494 -11.90 13.21 -8.30
CA PHE A 494 -11.31 12.23 -7.39
C PHE A 494 -12.28 11.86 -6.26
N HIS A 495 -12.20 10.62 -5.79
CA HIS A 495 -13.08 10.08 -4.73
C HIS A 495 -12.41 10.12 -3.35
N VAL A 496 -11.09 10.00 -3.27
CA VAL A 496 -10.31 10.07 -2.04
C VAL A 496 -8.99 10.81 -2.28
N PHE A 497 -8.53 11.54 -1.26
CA PHE A 497 -7.20 12.15 -1.22
C PHE A 497 -6.36 11.43 -0.15
N ASN A 498 -5.29 10.77 -0.58
CA ASN A 498 -4.36 10.01 0.24
C ASN A 498 -3.12 10.85 0.54
N ALA A 499 -2.59 10.73 1.75
CA ALA A 499 -1.32 11.33 2.14
C ALA A 499 -0.57 10.41 3.12
N LEU A 500 0.75 10.51 3.14
CA LEU A 500 1.61 9.88 4.15
C LEU A 500 2.02 10.91 5.20
N THR A 501 2.33 10.47 6.42
CA THR A 501 2.84 11.32 7.52
C THR A 501 4.24 11.92 7.30
N LEU A 502 4.85 11.71 6.13
CA LEU A 502 6.11 12.33 5.69
C LEU A 502 5.96 13.86 5.46
N LEU A 503 7.06 14.53 5.11
CA LEU A 503 7.14 15.99 4.99
C LEU A 503 6.60 16.69 6.26
N ASP A 504 5.95 17.85 6.12
CA ASP A 504 5.19 18.50 7.20
C ASP A 504 3.69 18.10 7.18
N ASN A 505 3.33 16.98 6.53
CA ASN A 505 1.93 16.60 6.34
C ASN A 505 1.09 16.47 7.64
N PRO A 506 1.65 16.04 8.79
CA PRO A 506 0.92 16.04 10.06
C PRO A 506 0.33 17.40 10.47
N LEU A 507 0.86 18.54 9.97
CA LEU A 507 0.40 19.89 10.34
C LEU A 507 -1.02 20.25 9.87
N PHE A 508 -1.63 19.46 8.98
CA PHE A 508 -2.97 19.75 8.43
C PHE A 508 -3.96 18.58 8.47
N PHE A 509 -3.54 17.38 8.89
CA PHE A 509 -4.39 16.19 8.82
C PHE A 509 -5.67 16.30 9.65
N LYS A 510 -5.56 16.74 10.90
CA LYS A 510 -6.71 16.83 11.82
C LYS A 510 -7.73 17.87 11.35
N GLU A 511 -7.26 19.06 10.99
CA GLU A 511 -8.08 20.20 10.61
C GLU A 511 -8.77 19.98 9.26
N LEU A 512 -8.11 19.31 8.32
CA LEU A 512 -8.66 18.98 7.01
C LEU A 512 -9.41 17.64 6.98
N LYS A 513 -9.57 16.96 8.12
CA LYS A 513 -10.33 15.70 8.31
C LYS A 513 -9.73 14.51 7.55
N PHE A 514 -8.41 14.42 7.46
CA PHE A 514 -7.73 13.18 7.07
C PHE A 514 -7.88 12.17 8.21
N GLU A 515 -8.44 11.00 7.91
CA GLU A 515 -8.57 9.89 8.84
C GLU A 515 -7.42 8.90 8.68
N ARG A 516 -7.07 8.24 9.78
CA ARG A 516 -5.92 7.35 9.89
C ARG A 516 -6.20 6.04 9.14
N GLY A 517 -5.38 5.72 8.14
CA GLY A 517 -5.41 4.44 7.45
C GLY A 517 -4.87 3.29 8.30
N ASP A 518 -5.14 2.08 7.86
CA ASP A 518 -4.52 0.84 8.33
C ASP A 518 -3.07 0.71 7.82
N GLY A 519 -2.84 1.04 6.55
CA GLY A 519 -1.56 0.92 5.87
C GLY A 519 -0.42 1.77 6.47
N LYS A 520 0.75 1.14 6.58
CA LYS A 520 2.04 1.78 6.84
C LYS A 520 2.92 1.67 5.60
N LEU A 521 3.87 2.60 5.45
CA LEU A 521 4.94 2.52 4.46
C LEU A 521 6.28 2.63 5.17
N ASN A 522 7.08 1.57 5.10
CA ASN A 522 8.41 1.51 5.67
C ASN A 522 9.44 1.87 4.61
N PHE A 523 10.33 2.81 4.91
CA PHE A 523 11.42 3.26 4.05
C PHE A 523 12.71 2.51 4.39
N TYR A 524 13.49 2.17 3.37
CA TYR A 524 14.73 1.43 3.47
C TYR A 524 15.80 2.01 2.57
N LEU A 525 17.04 1.99 3.05
CA LEU A 525 18.21 2.28 2.24
C LEU A 525 19.09 1.03 2.14
N PHE A 526 19.32 0.57 0.92
CA PHE A 526 20.25 -0.51 0.62
C PHE A 526 21.68 0.02 0.62
N ASN A 527 22.59 -0.72 1.27
CA ASN A 527 24.00 -0.37 1.41
C ASN A 527 24.27 1.01 2.04
N TRP A 528 23.38 1.48 2.93
CA TRP A 528 23.56 2.72 3.68
C TRP A 528 23.13 2.55 5.15
N ARG A 529 23.92 3.10 6.07
CA ARG A 529 23.61 3.22 7.49
C ARG A 529 23.32 4.69 7.79
N THR A 530 22.19 4.95 8.42
CA THR A 530 21.71 6.27 8.89
C THR A 530 21.03 6.07 10.25
N GLU A 531 20.78 7.13 11.00
CA GLU A 531 19.88 7.09 12.16
C GLU A 531 18.44 6.75 11.77
N ALA A 532 17.64 6.31 12.74
CA ALA A 532 16.19 6.26 12.58
C ALA A 532 15.63 7.68 12.36
N LEU A 533 14.86 7.86 11.29
CA LEU A 533 14.35 9.15 10.83
C LEU A 533 12.88 9.33 11.24
N GLY A 534 12.52 10.55 11.65
CA GLY A 534 11.16 10.92 12.01
C GLY A 534 10.15 10.75 10.87
N GLY A 535 9.28 9.74 10.97
CA GLY A 535 8.25 9.42 9.99
C GLY A 535 6.92 10.16 10.20
N GLY A 536 6.88 11.15 11.11
CA GLY A 536 5.68 11.93 11.45
C GLY A 536 4.63 11.16 12.25
N VAL A 537 5.01 10.14 13.03
CA VAL A 537 4.10 9.33 13.85
C VAL A 537 4.60 9.11 15.29
N ASP A 538 3.66 9.13 16.23
CA ASP A 538 3.89 8.76 17.64
C ASP A 538 4.01 7.23 17.85
N GLY A 539 4.07 6.78 19.11
CA GLY A 539 4.16 5.36 19.46
C GLY A 539 2.91 4.54 19.13
N ASP A 540 1.74 5.17 19.04
CA ASP A 540 0.46 4.55 18.68
C ASP A 540 0.21 4.60 17.15
N GLY A 541 1.19 5.10 16.39
CA GLY A 541 1.12 5.30 14.96
C GLY A 541 0.06 6.34 14.58
N VAL A 542 -0.14 7.38 15.38
CA VAL A 542 -0.95 8.57 15.07
C VAL A 542 -0.03 9.69 14.60
N ALA A 543 -0.50 10.52 13.66
CA ALA A 543 0.28 11.62 13.12
C ALA A 543 0.74 12.62 14.20
N ASP A 544 2.05 12.86 14.28
CA ASP A 544 2.70 13.69 15.29
C ASP A 544 3.67 14.69 14.63
N ALA A 545 3.35 15.98 14.79
CA ALA A 545 4.16 17.10 14.31
C ALA A 545 5.49 17.27 15.08
N GLY A 546 5.62 16.67 16.28
CA GLY A 546 6.89 16.60 17.01
C GLY A 546 7.91 15.62 16.41
N ARG A 547 7.45 14.72 15.51
CA ARG A 547 8.26 13.64 14.92
C ARG A 547 8.34 13.71 13.38
N MET A 548 8.02 14.85 12.80
CA MET A 548 8.22 15.16 11.38
C MET A 548 9.70 15.46 11.07
N GLY A 549 10.03 15.85 9.83
CA GLY A 549 11.40 16.27 9.46
C GLY A 549 12.38 15.14 9.12
N GLY A 550 12.00 13.87 9.23
CA GLY A 550 12.85 12.75 8.80
C GLY A 550 12.79 12.49 7.30
N VAL A 551 11.59 12.23 6.78
CA VAL A 551 11.37 11.79 5.38
C VAL A 551 10.85 12.94 4.52
N GLY A 552 11.64 13.32 3.51
CA GLY A 552 11.31 14.29 2.45
C GLY A 552 11.39 13.69 1.04
N VAL A 553 11.36 12.36 0.92
CA VAL A 553 11.17 11.63 -0.35
C VAL A 553 9.76 11.06 -0.42
N VAL A 554 9.14 11.03 -1.60
CA VAL A 554 7.79 10.49 -1.80
C VAL A 554 7.81 9.47 -2.93
N MET A 555 7.53 8.22 -2.58
CA MET A 555 7.52 7.09 -3.51
C MET A 555 6.18 6.99 -4.27
N LEU A 556 6.20 6.29 -5.41
CA LEU A 556 5.08 6.08 -6.33
C LEU A 556 4.34 4.74 -6.11
#